data_AF-A0A971QEZ5-F1
#
_entry.id   AF-A0A971QEZ5-F1
#
_cell.length_a   1.000
_cell.length_b   1.000
_cell.length_c   1.000
_cell.angle_alpha   90.00
_cell.angle_beta   90.00
_cell.angle_gamma   90.00
#
_symmetry.space_group_name_H-M   'P 1'
#
loop_
_entity.id
_entity.type
_entity.pdbx_description
1 polymer ?
#
loop_
_entity_poly.entity_id
_entity_poly.type
_entity_poly.pdbx_seq_one_letter_code
_entity_poly.pdbx_strand_id
1 'polypeptide(L)'
;MTVSVLASWVAWLLIPAVDVETVCISGPVLLLLGVTIIFLARVQNIWALALGVAQIGICLLFFGLVIALQWGPGRAEKPFAWMGLIYLLVMAFPMIMALSTGGKSGPTAWHCTQCGYFLFGITQPRCPECGTGVEQQVFEQIKYAFELVRKQQNAGKSATRS
;
A
#
# COMPACT_ATOMS: atom_id res chain seq x y z
N MET A 1 3.63 2.17 -2.14
CA MET A 1 2.32 2.81 -2.38
C MET A 1 2.43 4.24 -2.92
N THR A 2 3.45 5.02 -2.53
CA THR A 2 3.71 6.36 -3.11
C THR A 2 3.97 6.35 -4.61
N VAL A 3 4.68 5.33 -5.12
CA VAL A 3 5.05 5.19 -6.54
C VAL A 3 3.85 5.07 -7.48
N SER A 4 2.82 4.29 -7.11
CA SER A 4 1.62 4.12 -7.94
C SER A 4 0.81 5.40 -8.08
N VAL A 5 0.86 6.28 -7.08
CA VAL A 5 0.04 7.49 -7.06
C VAL A 5 0.73 8.62 -7.79
N LEU A 6 2.06 8.68 -7.69
CA LEU A 6 2.87 9.51 -8.56
C LEU A 6 2.67 9.09 -10.02
N ALA A 7 2.62 7.79 -10.32
CA ALA A 7 2.32 7.29 -11.66
C ALA A 7 0.91 7.66 -12.14
N SER A 8 -0.12 7.53 -11.28
CA SER A 8 -1.50 7.93 -11.63
C SER A 8 -1.67 9.43 -11.84
N TRP A 9 -0.99 10.26 -11.03
CA TRP A 9 -1.00 11.72 -11.18
C TRP A 9 -0.27 12.17 -12.43
N VAL A 10 0.91 11.58 -12.71
CA VAL A 10 1.68 11.86 -13.93
C VAL A 10 0.89 11.43 -15.16
N ALA A 11 0.25 10.26 -15.14
CA ALA A 11 -0.63 9.81 -16.21
C ALA A 11 -1.81 10.78 -16.42
N TRP A 12 -2.47 11.25 -15.36
CA TRP A 12 -3.58 12.20 -15.47
C TRP A 12 -3.17 13.56 -16.04
N LEU A 13 -2.00 14.08 -15.64
CA LEU A 13 -1.42 15.31 -16.19
C LEU A 13 -0.96 15.18 -17.65
N LEU A 14 -0.63 13.96 -18.10
CA LEU A 14 -0.24 13.68 -19.48
C LEU A 14 -1.45 13.56 -20.43
N ILE A 15 -2.65 13.24 -19.93
CA ILE A 15 -3.87 13.12 -20.77
C ILE A 15 -4.18 14.36 -21.63
N PRO A 16 -4.13 15.61 -21.11
CA PRO A 16 -4.38 16.79 -21.95
C PRO A 16 -3.21 17.16 -22.86
N ALA A 17 -2.01 16.61 -22.63
CA ALA A 17 -0.78 17.02 -23.31
C ALA A 17 -0.33 16.06 -24.40
N VAL A 18 -0.83 14.82 -24.42
CA VAL A 18 -0.32 13.78 -25.31
C VAL A 18 -1.47 13.02 -25.97
N ASP A 19 -1.46 13.01 -27.30
CA ASP A 19 -2.48 12.40 -28.15
C ASP A 19 -2.78 10.94 -27.79
N VAL A 20 -3.90 10.43 -28.28
CA VAL A 20 -4.32 9.01 -28.25
C VAL A 20 -3.22 7.95 -28.40
N GLU A 21 -2.14 8.24 -29.13
CA GLU A 21 -0.98 7.35 -29.28
C GLU A 21 -0.32 7.01 -27.93
N THR A 22 -0.41 7.93 -26.97
CA THR A 22 0.10 7.76 -25.60
C THR A 22 -0.74 6.79 -24.78
N VAL A 23 -2.01 6.59 -25.13
CA VAL A 23 -2.86 5.58 -24.49
C VAL A 23 -2.34 4.17 -24.83
N CYS A 24 -1.88 3.97 -26.07
CA CYS A 24 -1.25 2.72 -26.49
C CYS A 24 0.06 2.43 -25.75
N ILE A 25 0.81 3.47 -25.34
CA ILE A 25 2.07 3.31 -24.59
C ILE A 25 1.83 3.20 -23.07
N SER A 26 0.91 4.00 -22.54
CA SER A 26 0.61 4.04 -21.10
C SER A 26 -0.14 2.79 -20.63
N GLY A 27 -0.95 2.15 -21.48
CA GLY A 27 -1.66 0.90 -21.18
C GLY A 27 -0.73 -0.23 -20.72
N PRO A 28 0.29 -0.62 -21.52
CA PRO A 28 1.29 -1.62 -21.12
C PRO A 28 2.06 -1.25 -19.84
N VAL A 29 2.42 0.03 -19.67
CA VAL A 29 3.13 0.50 -18.48
C VAL A 29 2.26 0.35 -17.22
N LEU A 30 0.98 0.73 -17.29
CA LEU A 30 0.02 0.57 -16.19
C LEU A 30 -0.25 -0.90 -15.87
N LEU A 31 -0.28 -1.77 -16.88
CA LEU A 31 -0.41 -3.21 -16.70
C LEU A 31 0.80 -3.79 -15.97
N LEU A 32 2.02 -3.44 -16.38
CA LEU A 32 3.25 -3.86 -15.70
C LEU A 32 3.31 -3.35 -14.25
N LEU A 33 2.85 -2.12 -14.01
CA LEU A 33 2.72 -1.58 -12.66
C LEU A 33 1.76 -2.44 -11.81
N GLY A 34 0.60 -2.82 -12.36
CA GLY A 34 -0.36 -3.72 -11.71
C GLY A 34 0.24 -5.08 -11.35
N VAL A 35 0.95 -5.71 -12.29
CA VAL A 35 1.65 -6.98 -12.06
C VAL A 35 2.72 -6.84 -10.96
N THR A 36 3.46 -5.74 -10.98
CA THR A 36 4.48 -5.46 -9.95
C THR A 36 3.85 -5.30 -8.56
N ILE A 37 2.70 -4.63 -8.46
CA ILE A 37 1.94 -4.53 -7.21
C ILE A 37 1.51 -5.92 -6.72
N ILE A 38 0.99 -6.78 -7.59
CA ILE A 38 0.61 -8.16 -7.23
C ILE A 38 1.83 -8.94 -6.73
N PHE A 39 2.97 -8.82 -7.39
CA PHE A 39 4.19 -9.54 -7.00
C PHE A 39 4.75 -9.05 -5.66
N LEU A 40 4.71 -7.73 -5.42
CA LEU A 40 5.14 -7.12 -4.16
C LEU A 40 4.13 -7.29 -3.03
N ALA A 41 2.85 -7.41 -3.36
CA ALA A 41 1.78 -7.80 -2.46
C ALA A 41 1.99 -9.28 -2.11
N ARG A 42 2.90 -9.54 -1.17
CA ARG A 42 3.02 -10.83 -0.49
C ARG A 42 1.60 -11.30 -0.13
N VAL A 43 1.29 -12.58 -0.35
CA VAL A 43 -0.03 -13.24 -0.22
C VAL A 43 -0.80 -12.91 1.08
N GLN A 44 -0.13 -12.33 2.08
CA GLN A 44 -0.69 -11.93 3.37
C GLN A 44 -1.54 -10.65 3.35
N ASN A 45 -1.53 -9.84 2.28
CA ASN A 45 -2.35 -8.62 2.21
C ASN A 45 -3.36 -8.68 1.06
N ILE A 46 -4.55 -9.21 1.37
CA ILE A 46 -5.66 -9.40 0.40
C ILE A 46 -6.11 -8.08 -0.24
N TRP A 47 -5.99 -6.96 0.47
CA TRP A 47 -6.35 -5.64 -0.05
C TRP A 47 -5.38 -5.15 -1.12
N ALA A 48 -4.08 -5.39 -0.92
CA ALA A 48 -3.07 -5.06 -1.92
C ALA A 48 -3.19 -5.96 -3.17
N LEU A 49 -3.54 -7.23 -2.98
CA LEU A 49 -3.85 -8.16 -4.07
C LEU A 49 -5.08 -7.70 -4.87
N ALA A 50 -6.18 -7.37 -4.17
CA ALA A 50 -7.40 -6.87 -4.80
C ALA A 50 -7.17 -5.59 -5.60
N LEU A 51 -6.35 -4.68 -5.07
CA LEU A 51 -5.95 -3.44 -5.76
C LEU A 51 -5.18 -3.73 -7.05
N GLY A 52 -4.21 -4.66 -7.00
CA GLY A 52 -3.44 -5.08 -8.17
C GLY A 52 -4.30 -5.76 -9.24
N VAL A 53 -5.21 -6.65 -8.83
CA VAL A 53 -6.16 -7.32 -9.74
C VAL A 53 -7.11 -6.31 -10.37
N ALA A 54 -7.64 -5.35 -9.60
CA ALA A 54 -8.49 -4.28 -10.12
C ALA A 54 -7.76 -3.42 -11.16
N GLN A 55 -6.49 -3.08 -10.92
CA GLN A 55 -5.65 -2.32 -11.85
C GLN A 55 -5.39 -3.08 -13.17
N ILE A 56 -5.16 -4.39 -13.13
CA ILE A 56 -5.01 -5.18 -14.36
C ILE A 56 -6.35 -5.30 -15.09
N GLY A 57 -7.42 -5.60 -14.36
CA GLY A 57 -8.76 -5.77 -14.92
C GLY A 57 -9.26 -4.53 -15.64
N ILE A 58 -9.05 -3.34 -15.08
CA ILE A 58 -9.46 -2.09 -15.73
C ILE A 58 -8.69 -1.84 -17.03
N CYS A 59 -7.37 -2.09 -17.07
CA CYS A 59 -6.57 -1.96 -18.28
C CYS A 59 -7.08 -2.88 -19.40
N LEU A 60 -7.37 -4.15 -19.06
CA LEU A 60 -7.92 -5.11 -20.01
C LEU A 60 -9.33 -4.73 -20.49
N LEU A 61 -10.17 -4.20 -19.59
CA LEU A 61 -11.51 -3.73 -19.91
C LEU A 61 -11.47 -2.60 -20.96
N PHE A 62 -10.63 -1.59 -20.73
CA PHE A 62 -10.49 -0.46 -21.66
C PHE A 62 -9.97 -0.91 -23.03
N PHE A 63 -8.98 -1.79 -23.05
CA PHE A 63 -8.45 -2.35 -24.29
C PHE A 63 -9.53 -3.16 -25.04
N GLY A 64 -10.27 -3.99 -24.32
CA GLY A 64 -11.39 -4.75 -24.88
C GLY A 64 -12.50 -3.87 -25.43
N LEU A 65 -12.85 -2.77 -24.75
CA LEU A 65 -13.85 -1.80 -25.21
C LEU A 65 -13.44 -1.11 -26.51
N VAL A 66 -12.17 -0.70 -26.64
CA VAL A 66 -11.66 -0.08 -27.88
C VAL A 66 -11.76 -1.05 -29.05
N ILE A 67 -11.37 -2.32 -28.83
CA ILE A 67 -11.46 -3.37 -29.86
C ILE A 67 -12.93 -3.65 -30.22
N ALA A 68 -13.78 -3.87 -29.23
CA ALA A 68 -15.17 -4.28 -29.44
C ALA A 68 -16.02 -3.19 -30.10
N LEU A 69 -15.80 -1.93 -29.73
CA LEU A 69 -16.57 -0.79 -30.24
C LEU A 69 -15.92 -0.08 -31.43
N GLN A 70 -14.74 -0.55 -31.87
CA GLN A 70 -13.93 0.05 -32.93
C GLN A 70 -13.81 1.57 -32.78
N TRP A 71 -13.54 2.02 -31.55
CA TRP A 71 -13.49 3.45 -31.28
C TRP A 71 -12.29 4.09 -31.95
N GLY A 72 -12.56 5.03 -32.85
CA GLY A 72 -11.57 5.96 -33.35
C GLY A 72 -11.14 6.96 -32.27
N PRO A 73 -9.99 7.61 -32.47
CA PRO A 73 -9.34 8.41 -31.43
C PRO A 73 -10.20 9.55 -30.87
N GLY A 74 -10.91 10.28 -31.73
CA GLY A 74 -11.80 11.36 -31.28
C GLY A 74 -13.10 10.91 -30.59
N ARG A 75 -13.53 9.66 -30.77
CA ARG A 75 -14.73 9.12 -30.07
C ARG A 75 -14.39 8.48 -28.73
N ALA A 76 -13.15 8.00 -28.55
CA ALA A 76 -12.69 7.38 -27.31
C ALA A 76 -12.43 8.41 -26.19
N GLU A 77 -12.10 9.65 -26.52
CA GLU A 77 -11.66 10.65 -25.52
C GLU A 77 -12.65 10.85 -24.37
N LYS A 78 -13.92 11.16 -24.68
CA LYS A 78 -14.96 11.40 -23.68
C LYS A 78 -15.25 10.20 -22.78
N PRO A 79 -15.50 8.98 -23.30
CA PRO A 79 -15.74 7.83 -22.44
C PRO A 79 -14.51 7.48 -21.60
N PHE A 80 -13.29 7.63 -22.13
CA PHE A 80 -12.07 7.40 -21.36
C PHE A 80 -11.90 8.42 -20.22
N ALA A 81 -12.20 9.70 -20.46
CA ALA A 81 -12.16 10.72 -19.42
C ALA A 81 -13.14 10.41 -18.28
N TRP A 82 -14.38 10.03 -18.59
CA TRP A 82 -15.39 9.68 -17.58
C TRP A 82 -15.01 8.43 -16.78
N MET A 83 -14.60 7.37 -17.45
CA MET A 83 -14.20 6.13 -16.78
C MET A 83 -12.91 6.33 -15.95
N GLY A 84 -11.96 7.11 -16.45
CA GLY A 84 -10.74 7.48 -15.72
C GLY A 84 -11.05 8.31 -14.47
N LEU A 85 -11.99 9.25 -14.55
CA LEU A 85 -12.47 10.03 -13.41
C LEU A 85 -13.10 9.13 -12.35
N ILE A 86 -14.03 8.25 -12.76
CA ILE A 86 -14.70 7.31 -11.85
C ILE A 86 -13.66 6.40 -11.18
N TYR A 87 -12.72 5.88 -11.96
CA TYR A 87 -11.63 5.05 -11.45
C TYR A 87 -10.79 5.79 -10.41
N LEU A 88 -10.41 7.04 -10.70
CA LEU A 88 -9.62 7.86 -9.81
C LEU A 88 -10.37 8.13 -8.50
N LEU A 89 -11.67 8.42 -8.55
CA LEU A 89 -12.49 8.60 -7.36
C LEU A 89 -12.59 7.33 -6.52
N VAL A 90 -12.86 6.18 -7.16
CA VAL A 90 -12.99 4.89 -6.47
C VAL A 90 -11.66 4.45 -5.86
N MET A 91 -10.54 4.64 -6.56
CA MET A 91 -9.21 4.25 -6.08
C MET A 91 -8.58 5.26 -5.10
N ALA A 92 -8.91 6.54 -5.22
CA ALA A 92 -8.47 7.55 -4.25
C ALA A 92 -9.07 7.29 -2.87
N PHE A 93 -10.29 6.75 -2.78
CA PHE A 93 -10.96 6.48 -1.52
C PHE A 93 -10.18 5.56 -0.55
N PRO A 94 -9.80 4.31 -0.91
CA PRO A 94 -9.01 3.45 -0.03
C PRO A 94 -7.63 4.04 0.27
N MET A 95 -7.10 4.88 -0.61
CA MET A 95 -5.84 5.58 -0.35
C MET A 95 -5.98 6.68 0.70
N ILE A 96 -7.03 7.52 0.60
CA ILE A 96 -7.32 8.56 1.59
C ILE A 96 -7.58 7.91 2.95
N MET A 97 -8.28 6.77 2.98
CA MET A 97 -8.44 5.93 4.18
C MET A 97 -7.11 5.38 4.71
N ALA A 98 -6.22 4.88 3.84
CA ALA A 98 -4.90 4.39 4.25
C ALA A 98 -4.01 5.51 4.80
N LEU A 99 -4.09 6.72 4.23
CA LEU A 99 -3.36 7.89 4.69
C LEU A 99 -3.94 8.44 6.00
N SER A 100 -5.26 8.45 6.15
CA SER A 100 -5.92 8.88 7.39
C SER A 100 -5.70 7.88 8.55
N THR A 101 -5.49 6.59 8.24
CA THR A 101 -5.12 5.58 9.23
C THR A 101 -3.61 5.51 9.51
N GLY A 102 -2.77 6.15 8.69
CA GLY A 102 -1.29 6.20 8.83
C GLY A 102 -0.76 7.08 9.98
N GLY A 103 -1.63 7.70 10.77
CA GLY A 103 -1.28 8.64 11.84
C GLY A 103 -1.20 8.06 13.24
N LYS A 104 -1.23 6.74 13.42
CA LYS A 104 -0.81 6.12 14.68
C LYS A 104 0.53 5.45 14.46
N SER A 105 1.57 6.28 14.46
CA SER A 105 2.88 5.84 14.91
C SER A 105 2.63 4.95 16.14
N GLY A 106 2.88 3.65 16.01
CA GLY A 106 3.03 2.81 17.20
C GLY A 106 4.03 3.49 18.13
N PRO A 107 3.93 3.29 19.46
CA PRO A 107 4.73 3.97 20.46
C PRO A 107 6.16 4.14 19.95
N THR A 108 6.54 5.41 19.79
CA THR A 108 7.76 5.86 19.17
C THR A 108 8.95 5.10 19.75
N ALA A 109 9.55 4.28 18.90
CA ALA A 109 10.91 3.79 18.94
C ALA A 109 11.43 3.38 20.33
N TRP A 110 11.35 2.08 20.59
CA TRP A 110 12.11 1.37 21.62
C TRP A 110 13.63 1.44 21.33
N HIS A 111 14.23 2.61 21.46
CA HIS A 111 15.66 2.81 21.31
C HIS A 111 16.24 3.41 22.58
N CYS A 112 17.45 3.00 22.94
CA CYS A 112 18.17 3.62 24.03
C CYS A 112 18.50 5.07 23.65
N THR A 113 18.15 6.03 24.50
CA THR A 113 18.41 7.46 24.25
C THR A 113 19.90 7.81 24.29
N GLN A 114 20.74 6.93 24.84
CA GLN A 114 22.19 7.13 24.93
C GLN A 114 22.94 6.59 23.71
N CYS A 115 22.64 5.36 23.28
CA CYS A 115 23.39 4.68 22.21
C CYS A 115 22.57 4.34 20.96
N GLY A 116 21.26 4.59 20.97
CA GLY A 116 20.37 4.25 19.86
C GLY A 116 20.04 2.76 19.72
N TYR A 117 20.52 1.90 20.61
CA TYR A 117 20.25 0.46 20.55
C TYR A 117 18.75 0.13 20.67
N PHE A 118 18.26 -0.78 19.81
CA PHE A 118 16.86 -1.22 19.84
C PHE A 118 16.58 -2.11 21.06
N LEU A 119 15.75 -1.64 21.98
CA LEU A 119 15.42 -2.29 23.25
C LEU A 119 14.39 -3.44 23.11
N PHE A 120 14.32 -4.10 21.95
CA PHE A 120 13.34 -5.14 21.70
C PHE A 120 13.70 -6.44 22.46
N GLY A 121 12.78 -6.96 23.27
CA GLY A 121 12.95 -8.25 23.96
C GLY A 121 13.90 -8.24 25.15
N ILE A 122 14.22 -7.07 25.71
CA ILE A 122 15.06 -6.98 26.91
C ILE A 122 14.35 -7.59 28.13
N THR A 123 15.08 -8.34 28.94
CA THR A 123 14.58 -8.96 30.19
C THR A 123 14.98 -8.18 31.43
N GLN A 124 15.86 -7.20 31.28
CA GLN A 124 16.41 -6.38 32.36
C GLN A 124 16.22 -4.89 32.03
N PRO A 125 16.04 -4.01 33.04
CA PRO A 125 15.85 -2.57 32.85
C PRO A 125 17.18 -1.83 32.56
N ARG A 126 18.06 -2.44 31.76
CA ARG A 126 19.35 -1.88 31.36
C ARG A 126 19.60 -2.18 29.89
N CYS A 127 20.17 -1.21 29.19
CA CYS A 127 20.60 -1.40 27.81
C CYS A 127 21.78 -2.39 27.76
N PRO A 128 21.75 -3.42 26.89
CA PRO A 128 22.84 -4.40 26.78
C PRO A 128 24.11 -3.81 26.15
N GLU A 129 23.99 -2.75 25.35
CA GLU A 129 25.14 -2.11 24.70
C GLU A 129 25.85 -1.11 25.62
N CYS A 130 25.11 -0.16 26.21
CA CYS A 130 25.71 0.94 26.96
C CYS A 130 25.51 0.85 28.48
N GLY A 131 24.75 -0.14 28.97
CA GLY A 131 24.49 -0.32 30.41
C GLY A 131 23.57 0.73 31.04
N THR A 132 23.17 1.78 30.31
CA THR A 132 22.27 2.83 30.82
C THR A 132 20.94 2.21 31.25
N GLY A 133 20.44 2.65 32.40
CA GLY A 133 19.12 2.28 32.89
C GLY A 133 18.05 2.70 31.89
N VAL A 134 17.16 1.77 31.56
CA VAL A 134 15.95 2.08 30.81
C VAL A 134 14.92 2.55 31.83
N GLU A 135 14.25 3.67 31.54
CA GLU A 135 13.20 4.18 32.41
C GLU A 135 12.14 3.10 32.66
N GLN A 136 11.74 2.92 33.93
CA GLN A 136 10.93 1.77 34.34
C GLN A 136 9.56 1.72 33.64
N GLN A 137 8.99 2.89 33.32
CA GLN A 137 7.76 3.02 32.54
C GLN A 137 7.92 2.49 31.11
N VAL A 138 9.06 2.74 30.48
CA VAL A 138 9.40 2.22 29.15
C VAL A 138 9.52 0.70 29.22
N PHE A 139 10.23 0.17 30.21
CA PHE A 139 10.39 -1.28 30.37
C PHE A 139 9.05 -2.04 30.54
N GLU A 140 8.15 -1.53 31.39
CA GLU A 140 6.82 -2.15 31.57
C GLU A 140 5.97 -2.11 30.30
N GLN A 141 6.03 -1.01 29.54
CA GLN A 141 5.35 -0.93 28.26
C GLN A 141 5.92 -1.94 27.24
N ILE A 142 7.25 -2.20 27.22
CA ILE A 142 7.87 -3.24 26.34
C ILE A 142 7.27 -4.60 26.67
N LYS A 143 7.23 -4.91 27.97
CA LYS A 143 6.78 -6.21 28.47
C LYS A 143 5.30 -6.44 28.14
N TYR A 144 4.45 -5.44 28.39
CA TYR A 144 3.03 -5.50 28.06
C TYR A 144 2.78 -5.65 26.55
N ALA A 145 3.51 -4.90 25.71
CA ALA A 145 3.41 -5.01 24.26
C ALA A 145 3.78 -6.42 23.78
N PHE A 146 4.84 -7.02 24.35
CA PHE A 146 5.25 -8.38 24.01
C PHE A 146 4.21 -9.42 24.42
N GLU A 147 3.61 -9.28 25.61
CA GLU A 147 2.52 -10.15 26.06
C GLU A 147 1.28 -10.07 25.16
N LEU A 148 0.92 -8.88 24.68
CA LEU A 148 -0.18 -8.69 23.74
C LEU A 148 0.09 -9.38 22.40
N VAL A 149 1.27 -9.19 21.81
CA VAL A 149 1.66 -9.84 20.54
C VAL A 149 1.63 -11.36 20.70
N ARG A 150 2.14 -11.89 21.82
CA ARG A 150 2.10 -13.33 22.12
C ARG A 150 0.68 -13.86 22.23
N LYS A 151 -0.24 -13.13 22.88
CA LYS A 151 -1.66 -13.49 22.96
C LYS A 151 -2.31 -13.52 21.58
N GLN A 152 -2.03 -12.55 20.71
CA GLN A 152 -2.58 -12.52 19.35
C GLN A 152 -2.06 -13.68 18.48
N GLN A 153 -0.77 -13.99 18.56
CA GLN A 153 -0.19 -15.14 17.85
C GLN A 153 -0.81 -16.48 18.29
N ASN A 154 -1.06 -16.64 19.59
CA ASN A 154 -1.68 -17.84 20.13
C ASN A 154 -3.17 -17.93 19.71
N ALA A 155 -3.90 -16.81 19.74
CA ALA A 155 -5.30 -16.77 19.29
C ALA A 155 -5.43 -17.12 17.79
N GLY A 156 -4.55 -16.59 16.95
CA GLY A 156 -4.52 -16.91 15.52
C GLY A 156 -4.26 -18.40 15.23
N LYS A 157 -3.34 -19.03 15.96
CA LYS A 157 -3.03 -20.48 15.81
C LYS A 157 -4.18 -21.40 16.24
N SER A 158 -4.98 -20.98 17.21
CA SER A 158 -6.16 -21.75 17.65
C SER A 158 -7.28 -21.74 16.60
N ALA A 159 -7.45 -20.65 15.86
CA ALA A 159 -8.49 -20.52 14.84
C ALA A 159 -8.17 -21.30 13.54
N THR A 160 -6.92 -21.70 13.31
CA THR A 160 -6.51 -22.46 12.11
C THR A 160 -6.59 -23.99 12.29
N ARG A 161 -6.92 -24.47 13.50
CA ARG A 161 -7.02 -25.90 13.85
C ARG A 161 -8.45 -26.42 13.97
N SER A 162 -9.45 -25.55 13.81
CA SER A 162 -10.88 -25.89 13.72
C SER A 162 -11.33 -25.95 12.27
#